data_AF-A0A328SF15-F1
#
_entry.id   AF-A0A328SF15-F1
#
_cell.length_a   1.000
_cell.length_b   1.000
_cell.length_c   1.000
_cell.angle_alpha   90.00
_cell.angle_beta   90.00
_cell.angle_gamma   90.00
#
_symmetry.space_group_name_H-M   'P 1'
#
loop_
_entity.id
_entity.type
_entity.pdbx_description
1 polymer ?
#
loop_
_entity_poly.entity_id
_entity_poly.type
_entity_poly.pdbx_seq_one_letter_code
_entity_poly.pdbx_strand_id
1 'polypeptide(L)'
;VGQTVTFTVKVNTDASKVVIKVNGKSLKDANGKVIYAKVVDGIATIQYTIPENMKAKEYNLTAVSLGSERLTAEQKLTITE
;
A
#
# COMPACT_ATOMS: atom_id res chain seq x y z
N VAL A 1 1.90 12.78 -17.14
CA VAL A 1 2.48 11.43 -16.97
C VAL A 1 2.25 10.96 -15.54
N GLY A 2 1.46 9.91 -15.31
CA GLY A 2 1.28 9.33 -13.97
C GLY A 2 2.60 8.80 -13.41
N GLN A 3 2.92 9.14 -12.16
CA GLN A 3 4.15 8.69 -11.51
C GLN A 3 3.94 7.32 -10.88
N THR A 4 4.73 6.34 -11.27
CA THR A 4 4.74 5.04 -10.60
C THR A 4 5.67 5.06 -9.41
N VAL A 5 5.12 4.87 -8.20
CA VAL A 5 5.91 4.78 -6.97
C VAL A 5 5.84 3.36 -6.43
N THR A 6 6.99 2.85 -6.02
CA THR A 6 7.10 1.53 -5.40
C THR A 6 7.11 1.70 -3.88
N PHE A 7 6.23 0.98 -3.20
CA PHE A 7 6.10 1.00 -1.76
C PHE A 7 6.51 -0.35 -1.21
N THR A 8 7.45 -0.31 -0.28
CA THR A 8 7.91 -1.48 0.45
C THR A 8 7.53 -1.29 1.91
N VAL A 9 6.68 -2.16 2.43
CA VAL A 9 6.25 -2.16 3.81
C VAL A 9 6.70 -3.47 4.44
N LYS A 10 7.56 -3.38 5.46
CA LYS A 10 7.98 -4.56 6.21
C LYS A 10 6.86 -4.97 7.15
N VAL A 11 6.27 -6.14 6.89
CA VAL A 11 5.23 -6.73 7.75
C VAL A 11 5.87 -8.03 8.22
N ASN A 12 6.46 -8.04 9.41
CA ASN A 12 7.13 -9.22 9.99
C ASN A 12 6.10 -10.34 10.23
N THR A 13 5.68 -11.02 9.16
CA THR A 13 4.58 -11.97 9.14
C THR A 13 4.81 -13.02 8.08
N ASP A 14 4.30 -14.22 8.34
CA ASP A 14 4.18 -15.31 7.38
C ASP A 14 2.96 -15.15 6.45
N ALA A 15 2.16 -14.08 6.62
CA ALA A 15 1.00 -13.84 5.76
C ALA A 15 1.46 -13.61 4.32
N SER A 16 0.95 -14.39 3.37
CA SER A 16 1.29 -14.28 1.95
C SER A 16 0.74 -13.02 1.27
N LYS A 17 -0.29 -12.40 1.85
CA LYS A 17 -1.02 -11.25 1.30
C LYS A 17 -1.37 -10.25 2.40
N VAL A 18 -1.23 -8.97 2.08
CA VAL A 18 -1.72 -7.87 2.91
C VAL A 18 -2.61 -6.93 2.09
N VAL A 19 -3.58 -6.31 2.75
CA VAL A 19 -4.40 -5.23 2.19
C VAL A 19 -3.70 -3.91 2.43
N ILE A 20 -3.57 -3.09 1.40
CA ILE A 20 -3.05 -1.74 1.55
C ILE A 20 -4.22 -0.77 1.63
N LYS A 21 -4.17 0.10 2.62
CA LYS A 21 -5.06 1.25 2.77
C LYS A 21 -4.24 2.51 2.58
N VAL A 22 -4.82 3.51 1.92
CA VAL A 22 -4.26 4.84 1.75
C VAL A 22 -5.24 5.82 2.38
N ASN A 23 -4.75 6.60 3.34
CA ASN A 23 -5.51 7.52 4.17
C ASN A 23 -6.76 6.88 4.79
N GLY A 24 -6.61 5.66 5.34
CA GLY A 24 -7.69 4.87 5.94
C GLY A 24 -8.65 4.19 4.94
N LYS A 25 -8.57 4.49 3.65
CA LYS A 25 -9.39 3.87 2.59
C LYS A 25 -8.62 2.76 1.89
N SER A 26 -9.25 1.63 1.59
CA SER A 26 -8.59 0.57 0.82
C SER A 26 -8.07 1.12 -0.51
N LEU A 27 -6.79 0.85 -0.80
CA LEU A 27 -6.18 1.25 -2.04
C LEU A 27 -6.85 0.47 -3.17
N LYS A 28 -7.38 1.21 -4.15
CA LYS A 28 -8.04 0.65 -5.31
C LYS A 28 -7.28 1.05 -6.56
N ASP A 29 -7.20 0.09 -7.48
CA ASP A 29 -6.71 0.33 -8.83
C ASP A 29 -7.68 1.24 -9.61
N ALA A 30 -7.27 1.73 -10.78
CA ALA A 30 -8.11 2.52 -11.67
C ALA A 30 -9.46 1.83 -12.01
N ASN A 31 -9.48 0.50 -11.95
CA ASN A 31 -10.66 -0.33 -12.16
C ASN A 31 -11.57 -0.47 -10.91
N GLY A 32 -11.28 0.23 -9.81
CA GLY A 32 -12.02 0.13 -8.55
C GLY A 32 -11.76 -1.14 -7.74
N LYS A 33 -10.82 -1.98 -8.18
CA LYS A 33 -10.44 -3.24 -7.51
C LYS A 33 -9.44 -2.98 -6.39
N VAL A 34 -9.65 -3.57 -5.23
CA VAL A 34 -8.71 -3.48 -4.09
C VAL A 34 -7.37 -4.09 -4.48
N ILE A 35 -6.29 -3.36 -4.23
CA ILE A 35 -4.93 -3.83 -4.47
C ILE A 35 -4.41 -4.54 -3.22
N TYR A 36 -3.91 -5.75 -3.42
CA TYR A 36 -3.26 -6.56 -2.40
C TYR A 36 -1.76 -6.57 -2.64
N ALA A 37 -0.96 -6.38 -1.59
CA ALA A 37 0.48 -6.52 -1.70
C ALA A 37 0.88 -7.97 -1.42
N LYS A 38 1.81 -8.48 -2.22
CA LYS A 38 2.43 -9.77 -1.97
C LYS A 38 3.51 -9.60 -0.92
N VAL A 39 3.52 -10.50 0.04
CA VAL A 39 4.59 -10.57 1.04
C VAL A 39 5.62 -11.60 0.59
N VAL A 40 6.88 -11.20 0.57
CA VAL A 40 8.03 -12.07 0.32
C VAL A 40 9.01 -11.82 1.46
N ASP A 41 9.39 -12.87 2.19
CA ASP A 41 10.29 -12.78 3.35
C ASP A 41 9.83 -11.79 4.45
N GLY A 42 8.53 -11.72 4.74
CA GLY A 42 7.99 -10.74 5.70
C GLY A 42 8.05 -9.29 5.20
N ILE A 43 8.18 -9.08 3.90
CA ILE A 43 8.17 -7.75 3.28
C ILE A 43 7.05 -7.69 2.25
N ALA A 44 6.03 -6.88 2.56
CA ALA A 44 4.96 -6.57 1.64
C ALA A 44 5.42 -5.51 0.65
N THR A 45 5.53 -5.86 -0.62
CA THR A 45 5.89 -4.90 -1.68
C THR A 45 4.69 -4.68 -2.60
N ILE A 46 4.39 -3.42 -2.86
CA ILE A 46 3.33 -2.99 -3.77
C ILE A 46 3.83 -1.87 -4.67
N GLN A 47 3.58 -2.02 -5.96
CA GLN A 47 3.81 -0.96 -6.92
C GLN A 47 2.48 -0.26 -7.15
N TYR A 48 2.38 1.02 -6.78
CA TYR A 48 1.18 1.81 -7.01
C TYR A 48 1.51 3.01 -7.87
N THR A 49 0.82 3.08 -9.01
CA THR A 49 0.89 4.25 -9.88
C THR A 49 -0.01 5.33 -9.31
N ILE A 50 0.60 6.42 -8.86
CA ILE A 50 -0.11 7.62 -8.46
C ILE A 50 -0.71 8.21 -9.74
N PRO A 51 -2.04 8.18 -9.87
CA PRO A 51 -2.69 8.79 -11.02
C PRO A 51 -2.51 10.31 -10.97
N GLU A 52 -2.45 10.99 -12.12
CA GLU A 52 -2.23 12.46 -12.18
C GLU A 52 -3.31 13.28 -11.48
N ASN A 53 -4.46 12.68 -11.18
CA ASN A 53 -5.52 13.32 -10.38
C ASN A 53 -5.24 13.28 -8.86
N MET A 54 -4.23 12.55 -8.39
CA MET A 54 -3.79 12.61 -6.99
C MET A 54 -2.93 13.86 -6.78
N LYS A 55 -3.40 14.74 -5.90
CA LYS A 55 -2.67 15.96 -5.52
C LYS A 55 -1.44 15.64 -4.67
N ALA A 56 -0.45 16.54 -4.73
CA ALA A 56 0.64 16.60 -3.77
C ALA A 56 0.11 16.81 -2.35
N LYS A 57 0.18 15.77 -1.53
CA LYS A 57 -0.17 15.79 -0.10
C LYS A 57 0.46 14.61 0.62
N GLU A 58 0.32 14.61 1.94
CA GLU A 58 0.64 13.46 2.77
C GLU A 58 -0.45 12.38 2.65
N TYR A 59 -0.02 11.14 2.41
CA TYR A 59 -0.87 9.96 2.34
C TYR A 59 -0.37 8.95 3.38
N ASN A 60 -1.25 8.59 4.32
CA ASN A 60 -0.97 7.53 5.29
C ASN A 60 -1.25 6.16 4.67
N LEU A 61 -0.21 5.40 4.37
CA LEU A 61 -0.34 4.01 3.92
C LEU A 61 -0.40 3.09 5.14
N THR A 62 -1.36 2.19 5.15
CA THR A 62 -1.49 1.14 6.17
C THR A 62 -1.59 -0.21 5.48
N ALA A 63 -0.59 -1.06 5.66
CA ALA A 63 -0.63 -2.46 5.28
C ALA A 63 -1.27 -3.27 6.41
N VAL A 64 -2.24 -4.11 6.11
CA VAL A 64 -2.92 -4.99 7.06
C VAL A 64 -2.81 -6.44 6.58
N SER A 65 -2.17 -7.31 7.35
CA SER A 65 -2.06 -8.73 6.99
C SER A 65 -3.40 -9.45 7.05
N LEU A 66 -3.59 -10.38 6.11
CA LEU A 66 -4.75 -11.26 6.02
C LEU A 66 -4.39 -12.69 6.46
N GLY A 67 -3.63 -12.82 7.55
CA GLY A 67 -3.20 -14.10 8.11
C GLY A 67 -3.95 -14.44 9.41
N SER A 68 -3.48 -15.51 10.07
CA SER A 68 -3.95 -15.91 11.40
C SER A 68 -3.79 -14.78 12.43
N GLU A 69 -2.72 -14.00 12.31
CA GLU A 69 -2.49 -12.79 13.08
C GLU A 69 -2.67 -11.54 12.21
N ARG A 70 -3.45 -10.59 12.72
CA ARG A 70 -3.66 -9.28 12.09
C ARG A 70 -2.53 -8.36 12.50
N LEU A 71 -1.58 -8.18 11.60
CA LEU A 71 -0.47 -7.26 11.72
C LEU A 71 -0.74 -6.03 10.86
N THR A 72 -0.39 -4.88 11.41
CA THR A 72 -0.56 -3.59 10.73
C THR A 72 0.76 -2.87 10.67
N ALA A 73 1.10 -2.36 9.49
CA ALA A 73 2.29 -1.55 9.30
C ALA A 73 1.89 -0.24 8.62
N GLU A 74 2.40 0.88 9.14
CA GLU A 74 2.05 2.23 8.69
C GLU A 74 3.27 2.92 8.08
N GLN A 75 3.05 3.65 6.99
CA GLN A 75 4.09 4.32 6.21
C GLN A 75 3.54 5.65 5.70
N LYS A 76 4.33 6.72 5.75
CA LYS A 76 3.91 8.04 5.29
C LYS A 76 4.49 8.31 3.92
N LEU A 77 3.62 8.61 2.96
CA LEU A 77 4.02 9.07 1.65
C LEU A 77 3.76 10.57 1.54
N THR A 78 4.82 11.32 1.22
CA THR A 78 4.69 12.71 0.83
C THR A 78 4.83 12.80 -0.68
N ILE A 79 3.75 13.18 -1.35
CA ILE A 79 3.82 13.58 -2.76
C ILE A 79 4.08 15.08 -2.77
N THR A 80 5.20 15.50 -3.33
CA THR A 80 5.52 16.89 -3.66
C THR A 80 5.20 17.17 -5.12
N GLU A 81 4.61 18.34 -5.39
CA GLU A 81 4.29 18.87 -6.74
C GLU A 81 5.55 19.21 -7.54
#